data_AF-A0AA38IP27-F1
#
_entry.id   AF-A0AA38IP27-F1
#
_cell.length_a   1.000
_cell.length_b   1.000
_cell.length_c   1.000
_cell.angle_alpha   90.00
_cell.angle_beta   90.00
_cell.angle_gamma   90.00
#
_symmetry.space_group_name_H-M   'P 1'
#
loop_
_entity.id
_entity.type
_entity.pdbx_description
1 polymer ?
#
loop_
_entity_poly.entity_id
_entity_poly.type
_entity_poly.pdbx_seq_one_letter_code
_entity_poly.pdbx_strand_id
1 'polypeptide(L)'
;MGLKRLPTSYSKHLWDSWMPDQAYPGTGYKATPNGWMTEEAFYAWFKNIFLKNCPAKRPLLVILDGHKTHTSIPVIDLAISEKITLLKLHHTQHMPCNL
;
A
#
# COMPACT_ATOMS: atom_id res chain seq x y z
N MET A 1 -18.07 -15.37 17.55
CA MET A 1 -17.05 -16.26 18.16
C MET A 1 -15.88 -15.36 18.54
N GLY A 2 -15.74 -15.04 19.83
CA GLY A 2 -14.93 -13.92 20.31
C GLY A 2 -13.42 -14.17 20.23
N LEU A 3 -12.69 -13.20 19.68
CA LEU A 3 -11.23 -13.17 19.69
C LEU A 3 -10.73 -12.72 21.07
N LYS A 4 -10.17 -13.65 21.84
CA LYS A 4 -9.46 -13.36 23.09
C LYS A 4 -8.14 -12.66 22.78
N ARG A 5 -7.95 -11.45 23.32
CA ARG A 5 -6.69 -10.68 23.25
C ARG A 5 -5.83 -11.02 24.48
N LEU A 6 -4.55 -11.36 24.27
CA LEU A 6 -3.55 -11.53 25.34
C LEU A 6 -2.69 -10.26 25.47
N PRO A 7 -2.17 -9.93 26.67
CA PRO A 7 -1.55 -8.62 26.90
C PRO A 7 -0.02 -8.68 26.74
N THR A 8 0.62 -7.73 26.04
CA THR A 8 2.02 -7.29 26.31
C THR A 8 2.47 -6.01 25.57
N SER A 9 2.85 -4.98 26.35
CA SER A 9 3.84 -3.89 26.14
C SER A 9 3.77 -2.94 24.91
N TYR A 10 3.09 -1.81 25.14
CA TYR A 10 3.25 -0.39 24.74
C TYR A 10 3.73 0.11 23.34
N SER A 11 4.52 -0.61 22.51
CA SER A 11 5.00 -0.04 21.21
C SER A 11 4.67 -0.85 19.95
N LYS A 12 3.99 -1.99 20.07
CA LYS A 12 3.56 -2.82 18.93
C LYS A 12 2.09 -2.66 18.53
N HIS A 13 1.33 -1.83 19.23
CA HIS A 13 -0.14 -1.73 19.15
C HIS A 13 -0.67 -0.42 18.54
N LEU A 14 0.19 0.43 17.98
CA LEU A 14 -0.27 1.66 17.31
C LEU A 14 -1.29 1.34 16.19
N TRP A 15 -1.06 0.26 15.46
CA TRP A 15 -2.00 -0.26 14.47
C TRP A 15 -3.30 -0.79 15.11
N ASP A 16 -3.22 -1.41 16.29
CA ASP A 16 -4.38 -2.00 16.96
C ASP A 16 -5.33 -0.95 17.54
N SER A 17 -4.83 0.25 17.85
CA SER A 17 -5.67 1.38 18.28
C SER A 17 -6.16 2.25 17.13
N TRP A 18 -5.44 2.25 15.99
CA TRP A 18 -5.78 3.04 14.80
C TRP A 18 -6.69 2.29 13.82
N MET A 19 -6.82 0.98 13.95
CA MET A 19 -7.78 0.17 13.20
C MET A 19 -9.09 0.10 13.99
N PRO A 20 -10.16 0.76 13.55
CA PRO A 20 -11.44 0.67 14.24
C PRO A 20 -11.95 -0.77 14.22
N ASP A 21 -12.55 -1.23 15.33
CA ASP A 21 -13.21 -2.54 15.42
C ASP A 21 -14.32 -2.68 14.35
N GLN A 22 -14.84 -1.54 13.86
CA GLN A 22 -15.81 -1.45 12.78
C GLN A 22 -15.23 -0.62 11.61
N ALA A 23 -14.49 -1.28 10.72
CA ALA A 23 -14.01 -0.67 9.48
C ALA A 23 -15.09 -0.69 8.38
N TYR A 24 -15.00 0.23 7.42
CA TYR A 24 -15.89 0.24 6.25
C TYR A 24 -15.67 -1.04 5.41
N PRO A 25 -16.73 -1.63 4.81
CA PRO A 25 -16.58 -2.83 4.00
C PRO A 25 -15.57 -2.65 2.86
N GLY A 26 -14.61 -3.57 2.75
CA GLY A 26 -13.56 -3.51 1.75
C GLY A 26 -12.29 -2.77 2.19
N THR A 27 -12.25 -2.19 3.39
CA THR A 27 -11.01 -1.68 3.98
C THR A 27 -10.06 -2.85 4.31
N GLY A 28 -8.81 -2.74 3.86
CA GLY A 28 -7.75 -3.71 4.12
C GLY A 28 -6.62 -3.08 4.92
N TYR A 29 -6.09 -3.83 5.88
CA TYR A 29 -4.98 -3.40 6.72
C TYR A 29 -3.84 -4.41 6.65
N LYS A 30 -2.61 -3.90 6.65
CA LYS A 30 -1.40 -4.73 6.73
C LYS A 30 -0.35 -4.03 7.57
N ALA A 31 -0.03 -4.61 8.72
CA ALA A 31 1.06 -4.17 9.57
C ALA A 31 2.35 -4.89 9.19
N THR A 32 3.46 -4.17 9.16
CA THR A 32 4.79 -4.72 8.89
C THR A 32 5.63 -4.68 10.18
N PRO A 33 6.58 -5.62 10.38
CA PRO A 33 7.35 -5.69 11.62
C PRO A 33 8.13 -4.43 11.98
N ASN A 34 8.56 -3.67 10.97
CA ASN A 34 9.31 -2.41 11.12
C ASN A 34 8.41 -1.17 11.00
N GLY A 35 7.12 -1.34 10.72
CA GLY A 35 6.16 -0.24 10.54
C GLY A 35 6.27 0.52 9.21
N TRP A 36 7.22 0.17 8.35
CA TRP A 36 7.42 0.79 7.04
C TRP A 36 6.76 -0.02 5.93
N MET A 37 6.45 0.62 4.80
CA MET A 37 6.01 -0.09 3.61
C MET A 37 7.09 -1.08 3.17
N THR A 38 6.70 -2.31 2.84
CA THR A 38 7.56 -3.33 2.22
C THR A 38 7.03 -3.70 0.83
N GLU A 39 7.85 -4.36 0.03
CA GLU A 39 7.44 -4.84 -1.30
C GLU A 39 6.23 -5.79 -1.22
N GLU A 40 6.20 -6.69 -0.24
CA GLU A 40 5.09 -7.62 -0.04
C GLU A 40 3.84 -6.92 0.47
N ALA A 41 4.00 -5.86 1.26
CA ALA A 41 2.87 -5.06 1.73
C ALA A 41 2.23 -4.31 0.55
N PHE A 42 3.05 -3.67 -0.27
CA PHE A 42 2.59 -2.96 -1.45
C PHE A 42 1.96 -3.91 -2.48
N TYR A 43 2.58 -5.06 -2.78
CA TYR A 43 2.01 -6.07 -3.69
C TYR A 43 0.64 -6.54 -3.22
N ALA A 44 0.49 -6.83 -1.91
CA ALA A 44 -0.79 -7.27 -1.36
C ALA A 44 -1.87 -6.19 -1.48
N TRP A 45 -1.52 -4.91 -1.25
CA TRP A 45 -2.43 -3.80 -1.49
C TRP A 45 -2.80 -3.66 -2.97
N PHE A 46 -1.81 -3.68 -3.87
CA PHE A 46 -2.00 -3.51 -5.30
C PHE A 46 -2.97 -4.58 -5.85
N LYS A 47 -2.73 -5.86 -5.50
CA LYS A 47 -3.55 -6.98 -5.95
C LYS A 47 -4.93 -7.02 -5.29
N ASN A 48 -5.01 -6.89 -3.97
CA ASN A 48 -6.23 -7.22 -3.24
C ASN A 48 -7.17 -6.03 -3.04
N ILE A 49 -6.64 -4.80 -3.11
CA ILE A 49 -7.40 -3.59 -2.86
C ILE A 49 -7.46 -2.75 -4.14
N PHE A 50 -6.32 -2.34 -4.70
CA PHE A 50 -6.31 -1.44 -5.85
C PHE A 50 -6.99 -2.06 -7.08
N LEU A 51 -6.55 -3.24 -7.53
CA LEU A 51 -7.12 -3.86 -8.74
C LEU A 51 -8.62 -4.14 -8.65
N LYS A 52 -9.11 -4.51 -7.46
CA LYS A 52 -10.54 -4.81 -7.24
C LYS A 52 -11.43 -3.57 -7.27
N ASN A 53 -10.87 -2.41 -6.96
CA ASN A 53 -11.62 -1.16 -6.83
C ASN A 53 -11.29 -0.15 -7.95
N CYS A 54 -10.30 -0.42 -8.80
CA CYS A 54 -9.98 0.44 -9.94
C CYS A 54 -11.02 0.30 -11.07
N PRO A 55 -11.22 1.35 -11.90
CA PRO A 55 -12.10 1.25 -13.06
C PRO A 55 -11.68 0.11 -13.99
N ALA A 56 -12.62 -0.60 -14.60
CA ALA A 56 -12.33 -1.68 -15.55
C ALA A 56 -11.76 -1.19 -16.89
N LYS A 57 -11.87 0.11 -17.21
CA LYS A 57 -11.34 0.70 -18.44
C LYS A 57 -9.81 0.56 -18.48
N ARG A 58 -9.28 0.28 -19.67
CA ARG A 58 -7.84 0.14 -19.94
C ARG A 58 -7.44 0.96 -21.18
N PRO A 59 -6.18 1.43 -21.27
CA PRO A 59 -5.10 1.30 -20.28
C PRO A 59 -5.31 2.18 -19.04
N LEU A 60 -4.64 1.85 -17.93
CA LEU A 60 -4.59 2.68 -16.72
C LEU A 60 -3.18 3.21 -16.48
N LEU A 61 -3.09 4.41 -15.90
CA LEU A 61 -1.86 5.02 -15.43
C LEU A 61 -1.92 5.13 -13.90
N VAL A 62 -0.90 4.62 -13.22
CA VAL A 62 -0.70 4.78 -11.78
C VAL A 62 0.56 5.57 -11.54
N ILE A 63 0.44 6.67 -10.81
CA ILE A 63 1.57 7.54 -10.44
C ILE A 63 2.00 7.16 -9.03
N LEU A 64 3.28 6.85 -8.85
CA LEU A 64 3.88 6.38 -7.60
C LEU A 64 4.97 7.35 -7.15
N ASP A 65 5.08 7.55 -5.84
CA ASP A 65 6.27 8.16 -5.25
C ASP A 65 7.47 7.20 -5.41
N GLY A 66 8.65 7.76 -5.63
CA GLY A 66 9.85 7.04 -6.08
C GLY A 66 10.44 5.99 -5.13
N HIS A 67 9.72 5.58 -4.10
CA HIS A 67 10.19 4.60 -3.14
C HIS A 67 10.42 3.22 -3.81
N LYS A 68 11.52 2.55 -3.43
CA LYS A 68 11.95 1.30 -4.07
C LYS A 68 10.92 0.17 -3.91
N THR A 69 10.15 0.19 -2.83
CA THR A 69 9.18 -0.87 -2.52
C THR A 69 8.01 -0.95 -3.50
N HIS A 70 7.78 0.10 -4.30
CA HIS A 70 6.67 0.15 -5.26
C HIS A 70 7.04 -0.47 -6.63
N THR A 71 8.28 -0.87 -6.82
CA THR A 71 8.80 -1.39 -8.10
C THR A 71 9.36 -2.81 -8.01
N SER A 72 8.74 -3.66 -7.18
CA SER A 72 9.10 -5.06 -7.10
C SER A 72 8.68 -5.82 -8.37
N ILE A 73 9.41 -6.87 -8.74
CA ILE A 73 9.12 -7.69 -9.93
C ILE A 73 7.67 -8.20 -9.95
N PRO A 74 7.11 -8.74 -8.84
CA PRO A 74 5.72 -9.23 -8.83
C PRO A 74 4.68 -8.13 -9.11
N VAL A 75 4.95 -6.90 -8.71
CA VAL A 75 4.08 -5.75 -8.97
C VAL A 75 4.14 -5.37 -10.45
N ILE A 76 5.35 -5.36 -11.02
CA ILE A 76 5.57 -5.02 -12.43
C ILE A 76 4.88 -6.06 -13.33
N ASP A 77 5.09 -7.36 -13.06
CA ASP A 77 4.45 -8.44 -13.83
C ASP A 77 2.93 -8.35 -13.78
N LEU A 78 2.38 -8.08 -12.59
CA LEU A 78 0.94 -7.91 -12.41
C LEU A 78 0.42 -6.67 -13.16
N ALA A 79 1.13 -5.54 -13.09
CA ALA A 79 0.76 -4.32 -13.80
C ALA A 79 0.77 -4.53 -15.34
N ILE A 80 1.77 -5.24 -15.87
CA ILE A 80 1.84 -5.60 -17.29
C ILE A 80 0.62 -6.44 -17.69
N SER A 81 0.30 -7.49 -16.91
CA SER A 81 -0.83 -8.37 -17.20
C SER A 81 -2.18 -7.64 -17.22
N GLU A 82 -2.30 -6.59 -16.39
CA GLU A 82 -3.50 -5.77 -16.23
C GLU A 82 -3.55 -4.55 -17.16
N LYS A 83 -2.59 -4.37 -18.07
CA LYS A 83 -2.46 -3.18 -18.95
C LYS A 83 -2.41 -1.87 -18.14
N ILE A 84 -1.60 -1.87 -17.09
CA ILE A 84 -1.37 -0.74 -16.20
C ILE A 84 0.06 -0.23 -16.38
N THR A 85 0.20 1.05 -16.69
CA THR A 85 1.49 1.75 -16.71
C THR A 85 1.76 2.32 -15.32
N LEU A 86 2.91 1.95 -14.75
CA LEU A 86 3.40 2.53 -13.50
C LEU A 86 4.37 3.67 -13.82
N LEU A 87 3.98 4.91 -13.51
CA LEU A 87 4.84 6.08 -13.60
C LEU A 87 5.44 6.38 -12.22
N LYS A 88 6.74 6.13 -12.09
CA LYS A 88 7.49 6.44 -10.89
C LYS A 88 8.02 7.87 -10.95
N LEU A 89 7.67 8.70 -9.98
CA LEU A 89 8.26 10.03 -9.83
C LEU A 89 9.61 9.91 -9.11
N HIS A 90 10.68 10.45 -9.70
CA HIS A 90 11.95 10.62 -8.98
C HIS A 90 11.74 11.58 -7.83
N HIS A 91 12.37 11.32 -6.67
CA HIS A 91 12.23 12.10 -5.43
C HIS A 91 12.09 13.60 -5.69
N THR A 92 10.86 14.09 -5.82
CA THR A 92 10.57 15.52 -5.86
C THR A 92 10.56 15.99 -4.41
N GLN A 93 11.75 15.98 -3.80
CA GLN A 93 12.03 17.02 -2.81
C GLN A 93 12.01 18.30 -3.62
N HIS A 94 10.97 19.09 -3.40
CA HIS A 94 10.82 20.44 -3.95
C HIS A 94 12.19 21.12 -3.87
N MET A 95 12.86 21.37 -5.00
CA MET A 95 13.90 22.40 -5.00
C MET A 95 13.13 23.69 -4.69
N PRO A 96 13.37 24.36 -3.55
CA PRO A 96 12.79 25.68 -3.36
C PRO A 96 13.28 26.54 -4.52
N CYS A 97 12.34 26.97 -5.36
CA CYS A 97 12.58 28.08 -6.28
C CYS A 97 12.83 29.31 -5.42
N ASN A 98 14.07 29.49 -4.96
CA ASN A 98 14.56 30.80 -4.54
C ASN A 98 14.86 31.58 -5.82
N LEU A 99 13.82 32.22 -6.36
CA LEU A 99 13.93 33.42 -7.19
C LEU A 99 13.91 34.64 -6.27
#